data_AF-A0A7C4GMT5-F1
#
_entry.id   AF-A0A7C4GMT5-F1
#
_cell.length_a   1.000
_cell.length_b   1.000
_cell.length_c   1.000
_cell.angle_alpha   90.00
_cell.angle_beta   90.00
_cell.angle_gamma   90.00
#
_symmetry.space_group_name_H-M   'P 1'
#
loop_
_entity.id
_entity.type
_entity.pdbx_description
1 polymer ?
#
loop_
_entity_poly.entity_id
_entity_poly.type
_entity_poly.pdbx_seq_one_letter_code
_entity_poly.pdbx_strand_id
1 'polypeptide(L)'
;HMREFRYGEGFKVDDSPSVNVADVLKESGADVLVNLIPVGSYEASRAYARACLEAGVGFVNGIPEFIVSDPEWGELFKSKGVPAAGDDFKSQVGATILHRTLARLFVDRGLRITNTYQLNIGGNMDFLNMIEESRLTSKRISKTEAVTSLVPYQIGARVGPSDYVPFLGDRKVMYLYMEAEQFGGFKIYLDVKLSVMDSPNAAGVALDAIRAVKLAMDRGIGGPLIGVSSYFFKHPPKQFPDYVAKELVEAFIRGENV
;
A
#
# COMPACT_ATOMS: atom_id res chain seq x y z
N HIS A 1 -5.93 14.94 14.17
CA HIS A 1 -6.33 13.55 13.88
C HIS A 1 -6.05 12.72 15.14
N MET A 2 -7.04 12.01 15.71
CA MET A 2 -6.95 11.25 16.98
C MET A 2 -6.95 12.02 18.33
N ARG A 3 -7.54 13.23 18.41
CA ARG A 3 -7.64 13.98 19.69
C ARG A 3 -8.65 13.40 20.69
N GLU A 4 -9.64 12.63 20.23
CA GLU A 4 -10.76 12.12 21.06
C GLU A 4 -10.74 10.58 21.22
N PHE A 5 -9.57 9.95 21.12
CA PHE A 5 -9.48 8.49 21.00
C PHE A 5 -9.71 7.75 22.32
N ARG A 6 -10.47 6.64 22.27
CA ARG A 6 -10.92 5.85 23.45
C ARG A 6 -9.95 4.76 23.95
N TYR A 7 -8.97 4.35 23.15
CA TYR A 7 -8.10 3.19 23.42
C TYR A 7 -6.61 3.58 23.36
N GLY A 8 -6.12 4.27 24.39
CA GLY A 8 -4.70 4.65 24.55
C GLY A 8 -4.41 6.14 24.32
N GLU A 9 -3.14 6.52 24.44
CA GLU A 9 -2.70 7.89 24.14
C GLU A 9 -2.60 8.07 22.61
N GLY A 10 -3.42 8.97 22.05
CA GLY A 10 -3.36 9.35 20.63
C GLY A 10 -2.09 10.16 20.30
N PHE A 11 -1.98 10.61 19.04
CA PHE A 11 -0.87 11.50 18.64
C PHE A 11 -0.89 12.79 19.45
N LYS A 12 0.20 13.07 20.17
CA LYS A 12 0.42 14.33 20.89
C LYS A 12 0.89 15.39 19.90
N VAL A 13 0.35 16.60 20.03
CA VAL A 13 0.83 17.75 19.26
C VAL A 13 2.17 18.18 19.86
N ASP A 14 3.16 18.40 18.99
CA ASP A 14 4.43 19.02 19.38
C ASP A 14 4.24 20.54 19.37
N ASP A 15 4.61 21.20 20.47
CA ASP A 15 4.51 22.66 20.63
C ASP A 15 5.74 23.39 20.05
N SER A 16 6.70 22.65 19.51
CA SER A 16 7.87 23.21 18.83
C SER A 16 7.48 24.01 17.58
N PRO A 17 8.21 25.09 17.24
CA PRO A 17 7.94 25.86 16.04
C PRO A 17 8.10 25.00 14.78
N SER A 18 7.20 25.18 13.83
CA SER A 18 7.31 24.50 12.53
C SER A 18 8.53 24.99 11.76
N VAL A 19 9.21 24.06 11.09
CA VAL A 19 10.36 24.36 10.22
C VAL A 19 9.93 24.51 8.76
N ASN A 20 10.73 25.19 7.95
CA ASN A 20 10.62 25.09 6.50
C ASN A 20 11.24 23.76 6.06
N VAL A 21 10.39 22.80 5.69
CA VAL A 21 10.80 21.45 5.32
C VAL A 21 11.73 21.45 4.10
N ALA A 22 11.52 22.34 3.12
CA ALA A 22 12.36 22.41 1.92
C ALA A 22 13.78 22.84 2.25
N ASP A 23 13.95 23.74 3.22
CA ASP A 23 15.28 24.21 3.66
C ASP A 23 16.00 23.09 4.42
N VAL A 24 15.29 22.41 5.35
CA VAL A 24 15.84 21.25 6.09
C VAL A 24 16.29 20.14 5.14
N LEU A 25 15.49 19.86 4.09
CA LEU A 25 15.84 18.87 3.08
C LEU A 25 17.15 19.22 2.36
N LYS A 26 17.31 20.47 1.92
CA LYS A 26 18.55 20.95 1.28
C LYS A 26 19.74 20.89 2.22
N GLU A 27 19.58 21.35 3.46
CA GLU A 27 20.66 21.37 4.47
C GLU A 27 21.12 19.96 4.86
N SER A 28 20.18 19.01 4.92
CA SER A 28 20.49 17.62 5.26
C SER A 28 21.24 16.85 4.16
N GLY A 29 21.21 17.34 2.92
CA GLY A 29 21.73 16.61 1.75
C GLY A 29 20.93 15.33 1.43
N ALA A 30 19.65 15.28 1.83
CA ALA A 30 18.80 14.13 1.57
C ALA A 30 18.48 14.00 0.07
N ASP A 31 18.70 12.81 -0.49
CA ASP A 31 18.29 12.53 -1.87
C ASP A 31 16.80 12.17 -1.97
N VAL A 32 16.27 11.42 -0.99
CA VAL A 32 14.91 10.87 -1.04
C VAL A 32 14.20 11.10 0.29
N LEU A 33 12.97 11.62 0.22
CA LEU A 33 12.03 11.66 1.34
C LEU A 33 11.03 10.52 1.23
N VAL A 34 10.79 9.83 2.35
CA VAL A 34 9.82 8.74 2.44
C VAL A 34 8.66 9.18 3.33
N ASN A 35 7.47 9.30 2.73
CA ASN A 35 6.26 9.64 3.46
C ASN A 35 5.65 8.40 4.12
N LEU A 36 5.74 8.32 5.45
CA LEU A 36 5.17 7.27 6.30
C LEU A 36 4.31 7.83 7.44
N ILE A 37 3.82 9.07 7.27
CA ILE A 37 3.00 9.72 8.31
C ILE A 37 1.64 9.01 8.46
N PRO A 38 0.91 9.22 9.57
CA PRO A 38 -0.33 8.49 9.82
C PRO A 38 -1.37 8.64 8.71
N VAL A 39 -2.01 7.53 8.35
CA VAL A 39 -3.12 7.50 7.38
C VAL A 39 -4.18 8.53 7.76
N GLY A 40 -4.62 9.34 6.80
CA GLY A 40 -5.57 10.44 7.02
C GLY A 40 -4.90 11.82 7.08
N SER A 41 -3.57 11.89 7.17
CA SER A 41 -2.78 13.14 7.17
C SER A 41 -2.57 13.67 5.73
N TYR A 42 -3.66 13.94 5.02
CA TYR A 42 -3.65 14.27 3.58
C TYR A 42 -2.96 15.60 3.29
N GLU A 43 -3.31 16.65 4.03
CA GLU A 43 -2.71 17.98 3.87
C GLU A 43 -1.21 17.97 4.17
N ALA A 44 -0.81 17.26 5.24
CA ALA A 44 0.60 17.09 5.60
C ALA A 44 1.37 16.32 4.51
N SER A 45 0.81 15.25 3.96
CA SER A 45 1.45 14.46 2.89
C SER A 45 1.70 15.32 1.64
N ARG A 46 0.69 16.13 1.26
CA ARG A 46 0.82 17.08 0.15
C ARG A 46 1.85 18.16 0.45
N ALA A 47 1.92 18.67 1.69
CA ALA A 47 2.94 19.64 2.09
C ALA A 47 4.37 19.06 1.96
N TYR A 48 4.60 17.82 2.41
CA TYR A 48 5.88 17.13 2.21
C TYR A 48 6.21 16.92 0.73
N ALA A 49 5.23 16.58 -0.10
CA ALA A 49 5.42 16.47 -1.55
C ALA A 49 5.82 17.81 -2.19
N ARG A 50 5.21 18.93 -1.78
CA ARG A 50 5.63 20.28 -2.25
C ARG A 50 7.06 20.60 -1.83
N ALA A 51 7.42 20.31 -0.58
CA ALA A 51 8.78 20.52 -0.10
C ALA A 51 9.82 19.72 -0.90
N CYS A 52 9.49 18.50 -1.33
CA CYS A 52 10.34 17.69 -2.20
C CYS A 52 10.52 18.35 -3.59
N LEU A 53 9.44 18.86 -4.18
CA LEU A 53 9.48 19.58 -5.46
C LEU A 53 10.30 20.88 -5.37
N GLU A 54 10.25 21.58 -4.24
CA GLU A 54 11.01 22.82 -4.00
C GLU A 54 12.50 22.55 -3.70
N ALA A 55 12.80 21.41 -3.09
CA ALA A 55 14.16 21.02 -2.73
C ALA A 55 14.88 20.20 -3.82
N GLY A 56 14.16 19.66 -4.81
CA GLY A 56 14.73 18.76 -5.81
C GLY A 56 15.00 17.35 -5.27
N VAL A 57 14.22 16.92 -4.28
CA VAL A 57 14.39 15.65 -3.54
C VAL A 57 13.39 14.62 -4.05
N GLY A 58 13.84 13.40 -4.33
CA GLY A 58 12.99 12.30 -4.76
C GLY A 58 11.92 11.97 -3.71
N PHE A 59 10.71 11.60 -4.15
CA PHE A 59 9.58 11.39 -3.25
C PHE A 59 9.06 9.95 -3.28
N VAL A 60 8.93 9.33 -2.12
CA VAL A 60 8.32 8.00 -1.96
C VAL A 60 7.08 8.11 -1.08
N ASN A 61 5.90 7.80 -1.62
CA ASN A 61 4.65 7.90 -0.88
C ASN A 61 4.16 6.54 -0.38
N GLY A 62 4.43 6.24 0.90
CA GLY A 62 4.11 4.97 1.52
C GLY A 62 2.68 4.84 2.03
N ILE A 63 1.86 5.89 1.96
CA ILE A 63 0.53 5.95 2.58
C ILE A 63 -0.58 6.07 1.53
N PRO A 64 -1.85 5.77 1.87
CA PRO A 64 -2.98 5.85 0.93
C PRO A 64 -3.52 7.27 0.80
N GLU A 65 -2.66 8.20 0.39
CA GLU A 65 -3.02 9.53 -0.11
C GLU A 65 -2.60 9.61 -1.58
N PHE A 66 -3.49 10.08 -2.45
CA PHE A 66 -3.22 10.12 -3.89
C PHE A 66 -2.35 11.32 -4.23
N ILE A 67 -1.07 11.05 -4.50
CA ILE A 67 -0.08 12.06 -4.90
C ILE A 67 0.60 11.56 -6.16
N VAL A 68 1.29 10.42 -6.11
CA VAL A 68 2.00 9.93 -7.30
C VAL A 68 1.02 9.42 -8.34
N SER A 69 -0.10 8.83 -7.89
CA SER A 69 -1.19 8.36 -8.75
C SER A 69 -2.11 9.47 -9.28
N ASP A 70 -2.03 10.67 -8.72
CA ASP A 70 -2.78 11.83 -9.19
C ASP A 70 -2.11 12.45 -10.42
N PRO A 71 -2.81 12.60 -11.57
CA PRO A 71 -2.21 13.12 -12.79
C PRO A 71 -1.64 14.55 -12.68
N GLU A 72 -2.24 15.42 -11.86
CA GLU A 72 -1.80 16.81 -11.70
C GLU A 72 -0.47 16.85 -10.94
N TRP A 73 -0.38 16.08 -9.86
CA TRP A 73 0.87 15.91 -9.13
C TRP A 73 1.94 15.22 -9.96
N GLY A 74 1.56 14.19 -10.72
CA GLY A 74 2.47 13.50 -11.63
C GLY A 74 3.13 14.46 -12.63
N GLU A 75 2.35 15.38 -13.21
CA GLU A 75 2.90 16.39 -14.11
C GLU A 75 3.77 17.43 -13.38
N LEU A 76 3.44 17.80 -12.14
CA LEU A 76 4.29 18.66 -11.32
C LEU A 76 5.67 18.03 -11.07
N PHE A 77 5.72 16.76 -10.65
CA PHE A 77 6.97 16.02 -10.47
C PHE A 77 7.78 15.94 -11.77
N LYS A 78 7.11 15.69 -12.90
CA LYS A 78 7.74 15.64 -14.21
C LYS A 78 8.33 16.99 -14.63
N SER A 79 7.55 18.07 -14.52
CA SER A 79 7.97 19.42 -14.90
C SER A 79 9.14 19.95 -14.06
N LYS A 80 9.27 19.48 -12.82
CA LYS A 80 10.39 19.80 -11.91
C LYS A 80 11.58 18.86 -12.04
N GLY A 81 11.48 17.81 -12.86
CA GLY A 81 12.54 16.81 -13.00
C GLY A 81 12.77 15.97 -11.72
N VAL A 82 11.77 15.89 -10.84
CA VAL A 82 11.88 15.18 -9.55
C VAL A 82 11.18 13.82 -9.67
N PRO A 83 11.85 12.70 -9.42
CA PRO A 83 11.21 11.39 -9.48
C PRO A 83 10.31 11.13 -8.27
N ALA A 84 9.22 10.40 -8.50
CA ALA A 84 8.33 9.98 -7.44
C ALA A 84 7.83 8.52 -7.61
N ALA A 85 7.66 7.80 -6.51
CA ALA A 85 7.08 6.45 -6.48
C ALA A 85 5.98 6.35 -5.41
N GLY A 86 4.83 5.76 -5.74
CA GLY A 86 3.62 5.78 -4.91
C GLY A 86 2.39 5.23 -5.64
N ASP A 87 1.25 5.03 -4.98
CA ASP A 87 0.93 5.36 -3.58
C ASP A 87 0.49 4.13 -2.76
N ASP A 88 0.72 4.16 -1.44
CA ASP A 88 0.43 3.09 -0.46
C ASP A 88 1.27 1.82 -0.65
N PHE A 89 2.25 1.57 0.22
CA PHE A 89 3.14 0.41 0.07
C PHE A 89 2.37 -0.93 0.03
N LYS A 90 2.82 -1.83 -0.86
CA LYS A 90 2.52 -3.26 -0.74
C LYS A 90 3.36 -3.87 0.38
N SER A 91 2.90 -5.02 0.87
CA SER A 91 3.70 -5.89 1.72
C SER A 91 4.26 -7.04 0.89
N GLN A 92 5.38 -7.65 1.29
CA GLN A 92 5.96 -8.82 0.60
C GLN A 92 4.94 -9.96 0.50
N VAL A 93 4.36 -10.34 1.65
CA VAL A 93 3.26 -11.32 1.71
C VAL A 93 2.16 -10.78 2.61
N GLY A 94 1.14 -10.21 2.00
CA GLY A 94 -0.05 -9.68 2.69
C GLY A 94 -1.25 -10.62 2.60
N ALA A 95 -2.26 -10.33 3.41
CA ALA A 95 -3.54 -11.02 3.39
C ALA A 95 -4.22 -10.97 2.01
N THR A 96 -4.26 -9.79 1.38
CA THR A 96 -4.93 -9.59 0.08
C THR A 96 -4.27 -10.35 -1.06
N ILE A 97 -2.92 -10.35 -1.15
CA ILE A 97 -2.22 -11.06 -2.23
C ILE A 97 -2.37 -12.58 -2.08
N LEU A 98 -2.32 -13.10 -0.85
CA LEU A 98 -2.52 -14.52 -0.59
C LEU A 98 -3.93 -14.96 -0.99
N HIS A 99 -4.96 -14.21 -0.56
CA HIS A 99 -6.35 -14.49 -0.93
C HIS A 99 -6.56 -14.43 -2.44
N ARG A 100 -6.08 -13.38 -3.12
CA ARG A 100 -6.16 -13.27 -4.58
C ARG A 100 -5.50 -14.45 -5.30
N THR A 101 -4.33 -14.88 -4.83
CA THR A 101 -3.58 -16.01 -5.42
C THR A 101 -4.37 -17.32 -5.27
N LEU A 102 -4.94 -17.57 -4.10
CA LEU A 102 -5.74 -18.77 -3.83
C LEU A 102 -7.07 -18.74 -4.61
N ALA A 103 -7.77 -17.61 -4.65
CA ALA A 103 -8.98 -17.44 -5.45
C ALA A 103 -8.71 -17.69 -6.94
N ARG A 104 -7.61 -17.14 -7.46
CA ARG A 104 -7.20 -17.37 -8.85
C ARG A 104 -6.88 -18.84 -9.12
N LEU A 105 -6.13 -19.49 -8.23
CA LEU A 105 -5.82 -20.91 -8.32
C LEU A 105 -7.11 -21.76 -8.40
N PHE A 106 -8.10 -21.48 -7.55
CA PHE A 106 -9.37 -22.21 -7.56
C PHE A 106 -10.08 -22.06 -8.90
N VAL A 107 -10.22 -20.81 -9.38
CA VAL A 107 -10.84 -20.51 -10.68
C VAL A 107 -10.10 -21.20 -11.83
N ASP A 108 -8.77 -21.10 -11.89
CA ASP A 108 -7.92 -21.68 -12.94
C ASP A 108 -7.95 -23.21 -12.95
N ARG A 109 -8.23 -23.84 -11.80
CA ARG A 109 -8.38 -25.30 -11.67
C ARG A 109 -9.82 -25.79 -11.83
N GLY A 110 -10.76 -24.89 -12.18
CA GLY A 110 -12.15 -25.23 -12.43
C GLY A 110 -12.99 -25.44 -11.16
N LEU A 111 -12.53 -24.97 -10.00
CA LEU A 111 -13.32 -24.98 -8.78
C LEU A 111 -14.23 -23.75 -8.76
N ARG A 112 -15.50 -23.96 -8.42
CA ARG A 112 -16.48 -22.88 -8.30
C ARG A 112 -16.54 -22.36 -6.87
N ILE A 113 -15.96 -21.19 -6.60
CA ILE A 113 -16.02 -20.55 -5.29
C ILE A 113 -17.48 -20.15 -4.98
N THR A 114 -17.98 -20.47 -3.79
CA THR A 114 -19.33 -20.07 -3.35
C THR A 114 -19.25 -18.98 -2.31
N ASN A 115 -18.40 -19.17 -1.30
CA ASN A 115 -18.24 -18.25 -0.17
C ASN A 115 -16.78 -18.03 0.20
N THR A 116 -16.45 -16.84 0.67
CA THR A 116 -15.13 -16.53 1.25
C THR A 116 -15.24 -15.45 2.31
N TYR A 117 -14.39 -15.53 3.33
CA TYR A 117 -14.14 -14.41 4.22
C TYR A 117 -12.65 -14.23 4.50
N GLN A 118 -12.26 -13.00 4.76
CA GLN A 118 -10.91 -12.65 5.20
C GLN A 118 -11.03 -11.68 6.38
N LEU A 119 -10.68 -12.21 7.56
CA LEU A 119 -10.69 -11.48 8.82
C LEU A 119 -9.26 -11.08 9.19
N ASN A 120 -9.03 -9.82 9.53
CA ASN A 120 -7.70 -9.31 9.87
C ASN A 120 -7.72 -8.66 11.25
N ILE A 121 -6.83 -9.11 12.14
CA ILE A 121 -6.61 -8.52 13.46
C ILE A 121 -5.17 -8.02 13.59
N GLY A 122 -4.97 -6.97 14.37
CA GLY A 122 -3.65 -6.39 14.62
C GLY A 122 -3.65 -5.51 15.88
N GLY A 123 -2.46 -5.14 16.36
CA GLY A 123 -2.28 -4.43 17.63
C GLY A 123 -1.50 -3.11 17.52
N ASN A 124 -1.18 -2.64 16.32
CA ASN A 124 -0.43 -1.40 16.12
C ASN A 124 -1.36 -0.19 15.92
N MET A 125 -0.79 1.01 15.97
CA MET A 125 -1.54 2.26 15.79
C MET A 125 -2.16 2.39 14.40
N ASP A 126 -1.60 1.75 13.37
CA ASP A 126 -2.21 1.72 12.04
C ASP A 126 -3.54 0.97 12.06
N PHE A 127 -3.58 -0.21 12.68
CA PHE A 127 -4.82 -0.96 12.91
C PHE A 127 -5.83 -0.20 13.76
N LEU A 128 -5.34 0.45 14.81
CA LEU A 128 -6.17 1.27 15.69
C LEU A 128 -6.84 2.41 14.91
N ASN A 129 -6.07 3.13 14.09
CA ASN A 129 -6.56 4.18 13.19
C ASN A 129 -7.56 3.63 12.15
N MET A 130 -7.39 2.38 11.72
CA MET A 130 -8.29 1.74 10.75
C MET A 130 -9.64 1.30 11.33
N ILE A 131 -9.79 1.23 12.66
CA ILE A 131 -11.02 0.77 13.33
C ILE A 131 -11.96 1.93 13.66
N GLU A 132 -11.48 3.19 13.64
CA GLU A 132 -12.31 4.37 13.88
C GLU A 132 -13.40 4.52 12.78
N GLU A 133 -14.65 4.52 13.24
CA GLU A 133 -15.81 3.89 12.60
C GLU A 133 -16.53 4.73 11.51
N SER A 134 -15.84 5.66 10.85
CA SER A 134 -16.42 6.45 9.73
C SER A 134 -15.88 6.07 8.34
N ARG A 135 -14.87 5.19 8.25
CA ARG A 135 -14.19 4.80 6.99
C ARG A 135 -14.34 3.32 6.60
N LEU A 136 -15.12 2.54 7.35
CA LEU A 136 -15.19 1.09 7.19
C LEU A 136 -15.99 0.64 5.95
N THR A 137 -17.00 1.39 5.51
CA THR A 137 -17.85 0.97 4.37
C THR A 137 -17.10 1.02 3.05
N SER A 138 -16.48 2.15 2.69
CA SER A 138 -15.78 2.32 1.42
C SER A 138 -14.57 1.38 1.29
N LYS A 139 -13.80 1.19 2.37
CA LYS A 139 -12.66 0.24 2.37
C LYS A 139 -13.09 -1.23 2.34
N ARG A 140 -14.26 -1.58 2.91
CA ARG A 140 -14.82 -2.94 2.79
C ARG A 140 -15.21 -3.22 1.35
N ILE A 141 -15.84 -2.26 0.67
CA ILE A 141 -16.22 -2.39 -0.74
C ILE A 141 -14.97 -2.62 -1.59
N SER A 142 -13.98 -1.73 -1.52
CA SER A 142 -12.77 -1.83 -2.35
C SER A 142 -11.96 -3.10 -2.10
N LYS A 143 -11.81 -3.54 -0.84
CA LYS A 143 -11.11 -4.80 -0.53
C LYS A 143 -11.88 -6.04 -0.96
N THR A 144 -13.21 -5.99 -0.90
CA THR A 144 -14.05 -7.09 -1.39
C THR A 144 -13.94 -7.17 -2.92
N GLU A 145 -14.05 -6.03 -3.61
CA GLU A 145 -13.88 -5.92 -5.07
C GLU A 145 -12.50 -6.41 -5.56
N ALA A 146 -11.43 -6.13 -4.81
CA ALA A 146 -10.09 -6.61 -5.16
C ALA A 146 -9.98 -8.15 -5.23
N VAL A 147 -10.87 -8.88 -4.56
CA VAL A 147 -10.94 -10.35 -4.60
C VAL A 147 -12.02 -10.81 -5.57
N THR A 148 -13.23 -10.24 -5.50
CA THR A 148 -14.36 -10.67 -6.32
C THR A 148 -14.16 -10.38 -7.81
N SER A 149 -13.38 -9.35 -8.16
CA SER A 149 -13.04 -9.05 -9.57
C SER A 149 -12.23 -10.14 -10.27
N LEU A 150 -11.57 -11.03 -9.53
CA LEU A 150 -10.84 -12.18 -10.09
C LEU A 150 -11.75 -13.38 -10.36
N VAL A 151 -12.98 -13.36 -9.84
CA VAL A 151 -13.93 -14.45 -9.95
C VAL A 151 -14.99 -14.03 -10.99
N PRO A 152 -15.19 -14.80 -12.07
CA PRO A 152 -16.05 -14.39 -13.19
C PRO A 152 -17.56 -14.47 -12.88
N TYR A 153 -17.92 -14.68 -11.61
CA TYR A 153 -19.28 -14.84 -11.13
C TYR A 153 -19.41 -14.29 -9.70
N GLN A 154 -20.65 -14.03 -9.28
CA GLN A 154 -20.92 -13.55 -7.93
C GLN A 154 -20.67 -14.63 -6.88
N ILE A 155 -20.09 -14.21 -5.75
CA ILE A 155 -19.78 -15.05 -4.59
C ILE A 155 -20.19 -14.31 -3.31
N GLY A 156 -20.46 -15.07 -2.24
CA GLY A 156 -20.59 -14.49 -0.90
C GLY A 156 -19.21 -14.11 -0.36
N ALA A 157 -18.90 -12.83 -0.21
CA ALA A 157 -17.58 -12.38 0.24
C ALA A 157 -17.65 -11.40 1.41
N ARG A 158 -16.79 -11.60 2.41
CA ARG A 158 -16.59 -10.65 3.52
C ARG A 158 -15.10 -10.39 3.76
N VAL A 159 -14.60 -9.23 3.32
CA VAL A 159 -13.18 -8.86 3.45
C VAL A 159 -13.04 -7.54 4.20
N GLY A 160 -12.19 -7.48 5.24
CA GLY A 160 -11.93 -6.23 5.94
C GLY A 160 -11.08 -6.36 7.21
N PRO A 161 -10.71 -5.23 7.84
CA PRO A 161 -10.25 -5.24 9.22
C PRO A 161 -11.37 -5.80 10.12
N SER A 162 -11.00 -6.54 11.15
CA SER A 162 -11.94 -7.26 12.00
C SER A 162 -11.88 -6.79 13.45
N ASP A 163 -10.68 -6.62 14.00
CA ASP A 163 -10.55 -6.21 15.41
C ASP A 163 -9.16 -5.64 15.75
N TYR A 164 -9.09 -4.92 16.87
CA TYR A 164 -7.85 -4.44 17.50
C TYR A 164 -7.51 -5.32 18.69
N VAL A 165 -6.33 -5.93 18.67
CA VAL A 165 -5.85 -6.79 19.75
C VAL A 165 -4.50 -6.25 20.25
N PRO A 166 -4.49 -5.43 21.32
CA PRO A 166 -3.31 -4.65 21.71
C PRO A 166 -2.03 -5.47 21.90
N PHE A 167 -2.14 -6.66 22.50
CA PHE A 167 -0.98 -7.50 22.80
C PHE A 167 -0.30 -8.08 21.54
N LEU A 168 -0.93 -7.98 20.36
CA LEU A 168 -0.28 -8.37 19.12
C LEU A 168 0.84 -7.40 18.72
N GLY A 169 0.81 -6.15 19.20
CA GLY A 169 1.73 -5.11 18.75
C GLY A 169 1.73 -5.00 17.22
N ASP A 170 2.90 -5.03 16.59
CA ASP A 170 3.05 -4.99 15.11
C ASP A 170 2.69 -6.30 14.41
N ARG A 171 2.37 -7.36 15.15
CA ARG A 171 1.91 -8.61 14.55
C ARG A 171 0.50 -8.44 13.99
N LYS A 172 0.34 -8.85 12.75
CA LYS A 172 -0.92 -8.94 12.03
C LYS A 172 -1.27 -10.38 11.77
N VAL A 173 -2.50 -10.76 12.10
CA VAL A 173 -3.01 -12.10 11.88
C VAL A 173 -4.22 -12.02 10.97
N MET A 174 -4.19 -12.82 9.90
CA MET A 174 -5.30 -13.00 9.00
C MET A 174 -5.85 -14.43 9.13
N TYR A 175 -7.17 -14.54 9.12
CA TYR A 175 -7.92 -15.77 8.96
C TYR A 175 -8.71 -15.70 7.65
N LEU A 176 -8.42 -16.61 6.73
CA LEU A 176 -9.08 -16.74 5.45
C LEU A 176 -9.82 -18.07 5.43
N TYR A 177 -11.07 -18.00 4.98
CA TYR A 177 -11.88 -19.16 4.66
C TYR A 177 -12.33 -19.06 3.22
N MET A 178 -12.25 -20.17 2.48
CA MET A 178 -12.86 -20.30 1.16
C MET A 178 -13.64 -21.60 1.07
N GLU A 179 -14.84 -21.51 0.52
CA GLU A 179 -15.69 -22.64 0.15
C GLU A 179 -15.81 -22.70 -1.37
N ALA A 180 -15.64 -23.88 -1.94
CA ALA A 180 -15.87 -24.10 -3.36
C ALA A 180 -16.50 -25.46 -3.66
N GLU A 181 -17.07 -25.58 -4.85
CA GLU A 181 -17.52 -26.83 -5.45
C GLU A 181 -16.44 -27.36 -6.40
N GLN A 182 -16.11 -28.64 -6.24
CA GLN A 182 -15.22 -29.40 -7.10
C GLN A 182 -16.04 -30.38 -7.97
N PHE A 183 -15.33 -31.26 -8.68
CA PHE A 183 -15.93 -32.29 -9.52
C PHE A 183 -17.03 -33.07 -8.77
N GLY A 184 -18.14 -33.38 -9.46
CA GLY A 184 -19.26 -34.12 -8.88
C GLY A 184 -20.10 -33.34 -7.87
N GLY A 185 -19.91 -32.02 -7.75
CA GLY A 185 -20.62 -31.19 -6.78
C GLY A 185 -20.13 -31.37 -5.34
N PHE A 186 -19.04 -32.11 -5.13
CA PHE A 186 -18.43 -32.22 -3.81
C PHE A 186 -17.91 -30.85 -3.37
N LYS A 187 -17.95 -30.60 -2.06
CA LYS A 187 -17.43 -29.36 -1.47
C LYS A 187 -15.96 -29.51 -1.13
N ILE A 188 -15.24 -28.41 -1.22
CA ILE A 188 -13.90 -28.23 -0.66
C ILE A 188 -13.89 -26.96 0.18
N TYR A 189 -13.18 -27.03 1.29
CA TYR A 189 -13.04 -25.97 2.27
C TYR A 189 -11.55 -25.70 2.45
N LEU A 190 -11.20 -24.42 2.53
CA LEU A 190 -9.83 -23.98 2.76
C LEU A 190 -9.82 -22.99 3.91
N ASP A 191 -9.13 -23.37 4.99
CA ASP A 191 -8.85 -22.50 6.13
C ASP A 191 -7.37 -22.15 6.14
N VAL A 192 -7.06 -20.85 6.10
CA VAL A 192 -5.69 -20.34 6.10
C VAL A 192 -5.53 -19.34 7.23
N LYS A 193 -4.47 -19.52 8.01
CA LYS A 193 -4.00 -18.55 8.99
C LYS A 193 -2.67 -17.98 8.54
N LEU A 194 -2.62 -16.68 8.27
CA LEU A 194 -1.38 -15.96 7.99
C LEU A 194 -1.02 -15.09 9.18
N SER A 195 0.22 -15.18 9.65
CA SER A 195 0.75 -14.39 10.76
C SER A 195 2.03 -13.72 10.32
N VAL A 196 2.04 -12.39 10.26
CA VAL A 196 3.18 -11.60 9.78
C VAL A 196 3.44 -10.42 10.72
N MET A 197 4.65 -9.88 10.68
CA MET A 197 4.94 -8.56 11.26
C MET A 197 4.63 -7.50 10.20
N ASP A 198 3.68 -6.59 10.45
CA ASP A 198 3.15 -5.71 9.40
C ASP A 198 4.20 -4.71 8.90
N SER A 199 4.96 -4.10 9.80
CA SER A 199 5.96 -3.09 9.45
C SER A 199 7.16 -3.67 8.69
N PRO A 200 7.84 -4.75 9.16
CA PRO A 200 8.92 -5.39 8.40
C PRO A 200 8.48 -5.91 7.03
N ASN A 201 7.23 -6.34 6.91
CA ASN A 201 6.68 -6.87 5.67
C ASN A 201 6.53 -5.79 4.58
N ALA A 202 6.48 -4.50 4.94
CA ALA A 202 6.57 -3.38 4.01
C ALA A 202 7.99 -2.82 3.89
N ALA A 203 8.84 -2.96 4.91
CA ALA A 203 10.18 -2.37 4.94
C ALA A 203 11.08 -2.81 3.77
N GLY A 204 11.03 -4.10 3.39
CA GLY A 204 11.80 -4.58 2.23
C GLY A 204 11.36 -3.94 0.91
N VAL A 205 10.04 -3.79 0.72
CA VAL A 205 9.45 -3.11 -0.44
C VAL A 205 9.82 -1.62 -0.46
N ALA A 206 9.76 -0.97 0.70
CA ALA A 206 10.14 0.44 0.85
C ALA A 206 11.61 0.67 0.49
N LEU A 207 12.52 -0.20 0.94
CA LEU A 207 13.94 -0.10 0.63
C LEU A 207 14.19 -0.18 -0.88
N ASP A 208 13.55 -1.12 -1.57
CA ASP A 208 13.69 -1.26 -3.02
C ASP A 208 13.15 -0.03 -3.76
N ALA A 209 12.02 0.53 -3.32
CA ALA A 209 11.45 1.75 -3.89
C ALA A 209 12.36 2.97 -3.69
N ILE A 210 12.96 3.14 -2.51
CA ILE A 210 13.92 4.23 -2.22
C ILE A 210 15.11 4.16 -3.17
N ARG A 211 15.69 2.97 -3.35
CA ARG A 211 16.83 2.78 -4.28
C ARG A 211 16.42 3.06 -5.72
N ALA A 212 15.22 2.67 -6.13
CA ALA A 212 14.73 2.94 -7.48
C ALA A 212 14.52 4.44 -7.73
N VAL A 213 14.01 5.19 -6.75
CA VAL A 213 13.90 6.65 -6.82
C VAL A 213 15.28 7.29 -6.87
N LYS A 214 16.23 6.87 -6.04
CA LYS A 214 17.61 7.37 -6.10
C LYS A 214 18.27 7.10 -7.46
N LEU A 215 18.07 5.91 -8.02
CA LEU A 215 18.56 5.56 -9.35
C LEU A 215 17.95 6.45 -10.45
N ALA A 216 16.66 6.81 -10.32
CA ALA A 216 16.03 7.76 -11.23
C ALA A 216 16.68 9.15 -11.14
N MET A 217 16.98 9.61 -9.92
CA MET A 217 17.69 10.88 -9.71
C MET A 217 19.07 10.87 -10.36
N ASP A 218 19.83 9.79 -10.19
CA ASP A 218 21.16 9.63 -10.79
C ASP A 218 21.14 9.65 -12.32
N ARG A 219 19.97 9.34 -12.91
CA ARG A 219 19.74 9.34 -14.36
C ARG A 219 19.02 10.59 -14.86
N GLY A 220 18.70 11.55 -13.98
CA GLY A 220 17.93 12.75 -14.33
C GLY A 220 16.49 12.46 -14.77
N ILE A 221 15.91 11.34 -14.34
CA ILE A 221 14.54 10.95 -14.67
C ILE A 221 13.59 11.59 -13.64
N GLY A 222 12.65 12.41 -14.12
CA GLY A 222 11.61 13.03 -13.30
C GLY A 222 10.22 12.43 -13.50
N GLY A 223 9.30 12.74 -12.59
CA GLY A 223 7.91 12.30 -12.65
C GLY A 223 7.65 10.93 -11.99
N PRO A 224 6.42 10.43 -12.11
CA PRO A 224 6.03 9.13 -11.56
C PRO A 224 6.78 7.97 -12.20
N LEU A 225 7.46 7.15 -11.39
CA LEU A 225 8.14 5.93 -11.83
C LEU A 225 7.14 4.81 -12.02
N ILE A 226 6.47 4.78 -13.17
CA ILE A 226 5.32 3.90 -13.44
C ILE A 226 5.58 2.43 -13.06
N GLY A 227 6.63 1.79 -13.59
CA GLY A 227 6.92 0.38 -13.31
C GLY A 227 7.18 0.10 -11.82
N VAL A 228 7.96 0.96 -11.18
CA VAL A 228 8.30 0.92 -9.75
C VAL A 228 7.04 1.06 -8.90
N SER A 229 6.21 2.06 -9.21
CA SER A 229 4.93 2.30 -8.57
C SER A 229 4.01 1.08 -8.68
N SER A 230 3.85 0.52 -9.89
CA SER A 230 2.96 -0.61 -10.13
C SER A 230 3.36 -1.88 -9.39
N TYR A 231 4.67 -2.10 -9.20
CA TYR A 231 5.16 -3.30 -8.53
C TYR A 231 5.10 -3.16 -7.01
N PHE A 232 5.52 -2.01 -6.46
CA PHE A 232 5.71 -1.85 -5.02
C PHE A 232 4.53 -1.19 -4.28
N PHE A 233 3.54 -0.62 -4.97
CA PHE A 233 2.47 0.17 -4.35
C PHE A 233 1.07 -0.31 -4.77
N LYS A 234 0.08 -0.11 -3.90
CA LYS A 234 -1.30 -0.59 -4.08
C LYS A 234 -2.08 0.27 -5.08
N HIS A 235 -1.80 1.57 -5.11
CA HIS A 235 -2.45 2.55 -5.99
C HIS A 235 -1.41 3.23 -6.88
N PRO A 236 -0.86 2.54 -7.88
CA PRO A 236 0.02 3.14 -8.85
C PRO A 236 -0.75 4.04 -9.83
N PRO A 237 -0.06 4.95 -10.56
CA PRO A 237 -0.67 5.73 -11.65
C PRO A 237 -1.24 4.85 -12.76
N LYS A 238 -0.65 3.67 -12.97
CA LYS A 238 -1.11 2.65 -13.92
C LYS A 238 -1.02 1.27 -13.30
N GLN A 239 -2.10 0.51 -13.35
CA GLN A 239 -2.14 -0.87 -12.86
C GLN A 239 -1.58 -1.83 -13.91
N PHE A 240 -0.77 -2.78 -13.47
CA PHE A 240 -0.28 -3.91 -14.27
C PHE A 240 -0.41 -5.20 -13.46
N PRO A 241 -0.52 -6.37 -14.12
CA PRO A 241 -0.29 -7.65 -13.45
C PRO A 241 1.10 -7.66 -12.79
N ASP A 242 1.21 -8.25 -11.59
CA ASP A 242 2.45 -8.17 -10.78
C ASP A 242 3.67 -8.72 -11.53
N TYR A 243 3.51 -9.76 -12.37
CA TYR A 243 4.61 -10.31 -13.19
C TYR A 243 5.11 -9.32 -14.25
N VAL A 244 4.21 -8.56 -14.89
CA VAL A 244 4.56 -7.50 -15.84
C VAL A 244 5.23 -6.34 -15.11
N ALA A 245 4.66 -5.93 -13.96
CA ALA A 245 5.23 -4.85 -13.15
C ALA A 245 6.66 -5.19 -12.68
N LYS A 246 6.92 -6.47 -12.33
CA LYS A 246 8.27 -6.95 -12.02
C LYS A 246 9.23 -6.77 -13.20
N GLU A 247 8.84 -7.19 -14.40
CA GLU A 247 9.67 -7.03 -15.60
C GLU A 247 9.98 -5.55 -15.89
N LEU A 248 9.01 -4.66 -15.69
CA LEU A 248 9.22 -3.21 -15.83
C LEU A 248 10.24 -2.66 -14.84
N VAL A 249 10.22 -3.11 -13.58
CA VAL A 249 11.21 -2.72 -12.57
C VAL A 249 12.59 -3.26 -12.93
N GLU A 250 12.69 -4.52 -13.35
CA GLU A 250 13.96 -5.13 -13.76
C GLU A 250 14.58 -4.43 -14.97
N ALA A 251 13.77 -4.10 -15.98
CA ALA A 251 14.20 -3.34 -17.15
C ALA A 251 14.59 -1.90 -16.78
N PHE A 252 13.86 -1.26 -15.85
CA PHE A 252 14.24 0.03 -15.29
C PHE A 252 15.61 -0.05 -14.61
N ILE A 253 15.85 -1.05 -13.76
CA ILE A 253 17.14 -1.23 -13.08
C ILE A 253 18.28 -1.38 -14.10
N ARG A 254 18.10 -2.21 -15.14
CA ARG A 254 19.09 -2.40 -16.22
C ARG A 254 19.31 -1.19 -17.12
N GLY A 255 18.41 -0.20 -17.10
CA GLY A 255 18.49 0.99 -17.94
C GLY A 255 17.95 0.78 -19.36
N GLU A 256 17.12 -0.23 -19.57
CA GLU A 256 16.57 -0.59 -20.90
C GLU A 256 15.39 0.29 -21.33
N ASN A 257 14.85 1.11 -20.42
CA ASN A 257 13.66 1.95 -20.63
C ASN A 257 13.84 3.38 -20.07
N VAL A 258 15.04 3.96 -20.21
CA VAL A 258 15.35 5.33 -19.80
C VAL A 258 15.18 6.29 -20.98
#